data_AF-A0A958DJ46-F1
#
_entry.id   AF-A0A958DJ46-F1
#
_cell.length_a   1.000
_cell.length_b   1.000
_cell.length_c   1.000
_cell.angle_alpha   90.00
_cell.angle_beta   90.00
_cell.angle_gamma   90.00
#
_symmetry.space_group_name_H-M   'P 1'
#
loop_
_entity.id
_entity.type
_entity.pdbx_description
1 polymer ?
#
loop_
_entity_poly.entity_id
_entity_poly.type
_entity_poly.pdbx_seq_one_letter_code
_entity_poly.pdbx_strand_id
1 'polypeptide(L)'
;EAMTPARWEDELSGSVKEIEDNMKAQGYDVGRVIHFINPGNTIRMRDYGEVSRRFSFYMTHGFEQDMPLGWGNLTWFAENNPDFVLLENIPSPDYQWFYDPEWSYTTQQITAYEEAIFDHLYQNIGRGAIFNEMWHDYSITTQPQRPKERIVNERNLAFYDAMRAKFATHDIYCPTPDDLGHKLRAMAQWNYGWTSSGNKLEMRLDLSAVHLDEVADFTGGMGIKIENSGDYIQKVTINGVPHRAFHDRVVILPNLAKGPNIIKVELGPLPPQMSHLRFVSKRMPAIRETAGGLEVELLTKSKAKFAFYAAEPCVLLNADWQEWNRQNNRILNGYVTSDRSVLLKLLTKTDFRITRANLPVKSLRESENSITLTLAPGNAGSSELSFQCARKPAKVRWNGKEIATAFQRQSHTVSLP
;
A
#
# COMPACT_ATOMS: atom_id res chain seq x y z
N GLU A 1 -23.09 -32.19 -8.20
CA GLU A 1 -23.60 -33.02 -7.07
C GLU A 1 -23.89 -32.13 -5.86
N ALA A 2 -24.81 -32.49 -4.98
CA ALA A 2 -25.16 -31.66 -3.82
C ALA A 2 -24.04 -31.63 -2.77
N MET A 3 -23.82 -30.46 -2.16
CA MET A 3 -22.86 -30.31 -1.06
C MET A 3 -23.50 -30.76 0.26
N THR A 4 -23.13 -31.95 0.73
CA THR A 4 -23.53 -32.49 2.05
C THR A 4 -22.56 -32.00 3.13
N PRO A 5 -22.92 -32.06 4.43
CA PRO A 5 -21.98 -31.71 5.51
C PRO A 5 -20.64 -32.45 5.44
N ALA A 6 -20.66 -33.74 5.08
CA ALA A 6 -19.44 -34.53 4.90
C ALA A 6 -18.59 -34.04 3.71
N ARG A 7 -19.22 -33.63 2.61
CA ARG A 7 -18.49 -33.04 1.47
C ARG A 7 -17.94 -31.66 1.77
N TRP A 8 -18.67 -30.83 2.52
CA TRP A 8 -18.12 -29.54 2.97
C TRP A 8 -16.86 -29.73 3.82
N GLU A 9 -16.86 -30.74 4.68
CA GLU A 9 -15.68 -31.07 5.49
C GLU A 9 -14.52 -31.57 4.63
N ASP A 10 -14.77 -32.50 3.72
CA ASP A 10 -13.76 -33.06 2.83
C ASP A 10 -13.18 -32.00 1.88
N GLU A 11 -14.03 -31.29 1.14
CA GLU A 11 -13.62 -30.34 0.10
C GLU A 11 -12.97 -29.08 0.68
N LEU A 12 -13.43 -28.56 1.82
CA LEU A 12 -12.87 -27.34 2.41
C LEU A 12 -11.83 -27.64 3.48
N SER A 13 -12.20 -28.35 4.55
CA SER A 13 -11.29 -28.62 5.66
C SER A 13 -10.17 -29.59 5.26
N GLY A 14 -10.50 -30.61 4.45
CA GLY A 14 -9.52 -31.54 3.88
C GLY A 14 -8.50 -30.83 3.00
N SER A 15 -8.96 -30.00 2.06
CA SER A 15 -8.07 -29.18 1.21
C SER A 15 -7.19 -28.23 2.01
N VAL A 16 -7.73 -27.57 3.05
CA VAL A 16 -6.93 -26.70 3.94
C VAL A 16 -5.80 -27.50 4.58
N LYS A 17 -6.13 -28.65 5.18
CA LYS A 17 -5.15 -29.53 5.81
C LYS A 17 -4.08 -29.99 4.82
N GLU A 18 -4.49 -30.41 3.63
CA GLU A 18 -3.57 -30.84 2.58
C GLU A 18 -2.61 -29.73 2.17
N ILE A 19 -3.10 -28.50 1.96
CA ILE A 19 -2.27 -27.34 1.64
C ILE A 19 -1.26 -27.08 2.76
N GLU A 20 -1.70 -27.01 4.01
CA GLU A 20 -0.84 -26.72 5.17
C GLU A 20 0.26 -27.79 5.34
N ASP A 21 -0.12 -29.08 5.30
CA ASP A 21 0.80 -30.19 5.47
C ASP A 21 1.80 -30.27 4.30
N ASN A 22 1.34 -30.13 3.06
CA ASN A 22 2.20 -30.19 1.87
C ASN A 22 3.19 -29.01 1.82
N MET A 23 2.73 -27.79 2.08
CA MET A 23 3.59 -26.60 2.05
C MET A 23 4.67 -26.68 3.14
N LYS A 24 4.30 -27.12 4.35
CA LYS A 24 5.25 -27.39 5.43
C LYS A 24 6.27 -28.47 5.07
N ALA A 25 5.82 -29.58 4.48
CA ALA A 25 6.71 -30.67 4.04
C ALA A 25 7.73 -30.19 2.99
N GLN A 26 7.38 -29.20 2.17
CA GLN A 26 8.25 -28.56 1.19
C GLN A 26 9.16 -27.46 1.76
N GLY A 27 9.08 -27.17 3.06
CA GLY A 27 9.88 -26.14 3.72
C GLY A 27 9.31 -24.72 3.61
N TYR A 28 8.06 -24.58 3.17
CA TYR A 28 7.34 -23.31 3.08
C TYR A 28 6.20 -23.28 4.09
N ASP A 29 6.48 -22.97 5.36
CA ASP A 29 5.41 -22.85 6.37
C ASP A 29 4.52 -21.65 6.06
N VAL A 30 3.35 -21.92 5.47
CA VAL A 30 2.33 -20.91 5.11
C VAL A 30 1.45 -20.53 6.30
N GLY A 31 1.63 -21.18 7.46
CA GLY A 31 0.74 -21.04 8.61
C GLY A 31 -0.67 -21.53 8.30
N ARG A 32 -1.66 -20.94 8.98
CA ARG A 32 -3.06 -21.34 8.84
C ARG A 32 -3.69 -20.72 7.59
N VAL A 33 -4.37 -21.54 6.77
CA VAL A 33 -5.16 -21.06 5.63
C VAL A 33 -6.52 -20.53 6.14
N ILE A 34 -6.68 -19.21 6.13
CA ILE A 34 -7.88 -18.51 6.60
C ILE A 34 -8.56 -17.64 5.54
N HIS A 35 -8.04 -17.64 4.32
CA HIS A 35 -8.53 -16.84 3.20
C HIS A 35 -9.08 -17.78 2.13
N PHE A 36 -10.23 -17.46 1.55
CA PHE A 36 -10.88 -18.28 0.54
C PHE A 36 -11.33 -17.43 -0.66
N ILE A 37 -11.16 -17.96 -1.87
CA ILE A 37 -11.70 -17.38 -3.11
C ILE A 37 -12.68 -18.40 -3.66
N ASN A 38 -13.91 -17.99 -3.97
CA ASN A 38 -14.91 -18.88 -4.56
C ASN A 38 -14.46 -19.35 -5.95
N PRO A 39 -14.26 -20.66 -6.17
CA PRO A 39 -13.91 -21.15 -7.49
C PRO A 39 -15.15 -21.07 -8.39
N GLY A 40 -15.09 -20.29 -9.47
CA GLY A 40 -16.09 -20.29 -10.55
C GLY A 40 -17.55 -20.06 -10.12
N ASN A 41 -17.79 -19.27 -9.07
CA ASN A 41 -19.13 -19.04 -8.50
C ASN A 41 -19.87 -20.34 -8.12
N THR A 42 -19.14 -21.31 -7.57
CA THR A 42 -19.70 -22.62 -7.20
C THR A 42 -20.40 -22.61 -5.84
N ILE A 43 -19.93 -21.77 -4.91
CA ILE A 43 -20.57 -21.56 -3.61
C ILE A 43 -21.59 -20.42 -3.73
N ARG A 44 -22.85 -20.70 -3.41
CA ARG A 44 -23.93 -19.69 -3.43
C ARG A 44 -24.00 -18.97 -2.09
N MET A 45 -24.52 -17.73 -2.09
CA MET A 45 -24.69 -16.92 -0.86
C MET A 45 -25.39 -17.67 0.29
N ARG A 46 -26.41 -18.50 0.00
CA ARG A 46 -27.12 -19.31 1.00
C ARG A 46 -26.21 -20.29 1.77
N ASP A 47 -25.06 -20.62 1.21
CA ASP A 47 -24.09 -21.58 1.72
C ASP A 47 -22.90 -20.87 2.42
N TYR A 48 -22.90 -19.54 2.54
CA TYR A 48 -21.81 -18.76 3.18
C TYR A 48 -21.66 -19.02 4.67
N GLY A 49 -22.70 -19.56 5.31
CA GLY A 49 -22.60 -20.09 6.66
C GLY A 49 -21.58 -21.24 6.79
N GLU A 50 -21.37 -22.06 5.75
CA GLU A 50 -20.37 -23.13 5.78
C GLU A 50 -18.95 -22.60 5.60
N VAL A 51 -18.79 -21.58 4.76
CA VAL A 51 -17.51 -20.92 4.52
C VAL A 51 -17.06 -20.13 5.75
N SER A 52 -17.96 -19.34 6.34
CA SER A 52 -17.65 -18.45 7.47
C SER A 52 -17.29 -19.17 8.76
N ARG A 53 -17.58 -20.48 8.89
CA ARG A 53 -17.08 -21.31 10.00
C ARG A 53 -15.60 -21.67 9.89
N ARG A 54 -15.03 -21.58 8.68
CA ARG A 54 -13.68 -22.09 8.35
C ARG A 54 -12.69 -20.97 8.04
N PHE A 55 -13.18 -19.94 7.36
CA PHE A 55 -12.38 -18.82 6.86
C PHE A 55 -12.78 -17.51 7.50
N SER A 56 -11.84 -16.56 7.57
CA SER A 56 -12.07 -15.22 8.11
C SER A 56 -12.25 -14.18 7.00
N PHE A 57 -11.76 -14.47 5.80
CA PHE A 57 -11.86 -13.62 4.62
C PHE A 57 -12.28 -14.44 3.41
N TYR A 58 -13.28 -13.94 2.69
CA TYR A 58 -13.83 -14.54 1.50
C TYR A 58 -13.88 -13.54 0.37
N MET A 59 -13.50 -13.99 -0.82
CA MET A 59 -13.65 -13.22 -2.04
C MET A 59 -14.53 -13.98 -3.02
N THR A 60 -15.52 -13.30 -3.59
CA THR A 60 -16.39 -13.86 -4.62
C THR A 60 -15.59 -14.15 -5.90
N HIS A 61 -16.13 -14.94 -6.82
CA HIS A 61 -15.66 -14.91 -8.21
C HIS A 61 -16.42 -13.82 -8.98
N GLY A 62 -15.85 -13.28 -10.06
CA GLY A 62 -16.40 -12.16 -10.83
C GLY A 62 -17.82 -12.32 -11.41
N PHE A 63 -18.47 -13.48 -11.23
CA PHE A 63 -19.80 -13.80 -11.75
C PHE A 63 -20.91 -13.86 -10.70
N GLU A 64 -20.61 -13.60 -9.43
CA GLU A 64 -21.68 -13.53 -8.41
C GLU A 64 -22.57 -12.30 -8.57
N GLN A 65 -22.09 -11.30 -9.31
CA GLN A 65 -22.82 -10.10 -9.63
C GLN A 65 -22.78 -9.88 -11.14
N ASP A 66 -23.82 -10.33 -11.85
CA ASP A 66 -24.10 -9.95 -13.24
C ASP A 66 -24.40 -8.42 -13.40
N MET A 67 -24.20 -7.62 -12.35
CA MET A 67 -24.46 -6.19 -12.32
C MET A 67 -23.15 -5.40 -12.18
N PRO A 68 -22.80 -4.52 -13.14
CA PRO A 68 -21.62 -3.66 -13.08
C PRO A 68 -21.54 -2.71 -11.87
N LEU A 69 -22.63 -2.58 -11.11
CA LEU A 69 -22.77 -1.66 -9.97
C LEU A 69 -22.26 -2.24 -8.63
N GLY A 70 -21.87 -3.52 -8.61
CA GLY A 70 -21.47 -4.24 -7.40
C GLY A 70 -19.95 -4.30 -7.13
N TRP A 71 -19.10 -4.01 -8.12
CA TRP A 71 -17.65 -4.18 -7.98
C TRP A 71 -17.03 -3.24 -6.94
N GLY A 72 -16.22 -3.82 -6.06
CA GLY A 72 -15.36 -3.09 -5.14
C GLY A 72 -16.17 -2.55 -3.95
N ASN A 73 -17.45 -2.92 -3.91
CA ASN A 73 -18.31 -2.74 -2.78
C ASN A 73 -17.97 -3.75 -1.69
N LEU A 74 -18.18 -3.29 -0.47
CA LEU A 74 -17.95 -4.05 0.73
C LEU A 74 -19.31 -4.62 1.16
N THR A 75 -19.48 -5.92 1.00
CA THR A 75 -20.69 -6.58 1.49
C THR A 75 -20.33 -7.29 2.78
N TRP A 76 -20.98 -6.90 3.87
CA TRP A 76 -20.76 -7.49 5.18
C TRP A 76 -21.72 -8.67 5.38
N PHE A 77 -21.18 -9.85 5.63
CA PHE A 77 -21.99 -11.03 5.96
C PHE A 77 -22.04 -11.21 7.49
N ALA A 78 -23.03 -10.59 8.13
CA ALA A 78 -23.14 -10.52 9.59
C ALA A 78 -23.75 -11.75 10.27
N GLU A 79 -24.41 -12.65 9.51
CA GLU A 79 -25.45 -13.49 10.09
C GLU A 79 -24.95 -14.38 11.22
N ASN A 80 -23.92 -15.20 10.95
CA ASN A 80 -23.42 -16.20 11.90
C ASN A 80 -21.96 -15.95 12.35
N ASN A 81 -21.25 -15.05 11.69
CA ASN A 81 -19.87 -14.72 12.02
C ASN A 81 -19.62 -13.22 11.75
N PRO A 82 -19.69 -12.35 12.77
CA PRO A 82 -19.47 -10.91 12.61
C PRO A 82 -18.01 -10.53 12.29
N ASP A 83 -17.09 -11.49 12.26
CA ASP A 83 -15.70 -11.28 11.84
C ASP A 83 -15.42 -11.83 10.43
N PHE A 84 -16.43 -12.37 9.76
CA PHE A 84 -16.30 -12.85 8.39
C PHE A 84 -16.41 -11.71 7.39
N VAL A 85 -15.32 -11.48 6.67
CA VAL A 85 -15.23 -10.40 5.68
C VAL A 85 -15.47 -10.97 4.29
N LEU A 86 -16.36 -10.34 3.53
CA LEU A 86 -16.65 -10.69 2.15
C LEU A 86 -16.25 -9.53 1.22
N LEU A 87 -15.40 -9.84 0.25
CA LEU A 87 -15.01 -8.93 -0.81
C LEU A 87 -15.66 -9.37 -2.11
N GLU A 88 -16.47 -8.49 -2.69
CA GLU A 88 -16.99 -8.67 -4.03
C GLU A 88 -15.89 -8.37 -5.03
N ASN A 89 -15.50 -9.41 -5.75
CA ASN A 89 -14.38 -9.39 -6.66
C ASN A 89 -14.70 -8.64 -7.95
N ILE A 90 -13.67 -8.42 -8.77
CA ILE A 90 -13.80 -7.76 -10.07
C ILE A 90 -14.66 -8.60 -11.01
N PRO A 91 -15.48 -7.96 -11.86
CA PRO A 91 -16.35 -8.66 -12.80
C PRO A 91 -15.57 -9.38 -13.91
N SER A 92 -14.28 -9.09 -14.10
CA SER A 92 -13.51 -9.57 -15.25
C SER A 92 -12.04 -9.88 -14.91
N PRO A 93 -11.73 -11.04 -14.29
CA PRO A 93 -10.35 -11.49 -14.10
C PRO A 93 -9.65 -11.72 -15.45
N ASP A 94 -8.31 -11.76 -15.47
CA ASP A 94 -7.54 -11.89 -16.72
C ASP A 94 -7.93 -13.10 -17.59
N TYR A 95 -8.33 -14.22 -16.96
CA TYR A 95 -8.83 -15.40 -17.66
C TYR A 95 -10.07 -15.06 -18.51
N GLN A 96 -10.94 -14.19 -18.02
CA GLN A 96 -12.14 -13.77 -18.75
C GLN A 96 -11.75 -12.98 -19.99
N TRP A 97 -10.78 -12.08 -19.84
CA TRP A 97 -10.29 -11.25 -20.93
C TRP A 97 -9.56 -12.06 -22.02
N PHE A 98 -8.78 -13.06 -21.62
CA PHE A 98 -7.88 -13.78 -22.53
C PHE A 98 -8.36 -15.15 -22.99
N TYR A 99 -9.26 -15.81 -22.24
CA TYR A 99 -9.61 -17.22 -22.45
C TYR A 99 -11.10 -17.54 -22.48
N ASP A 100 -11.98 -16.61 -22.15
CA ASP A 100 -13.41 -16.82 -22.39
C ASP A 100 -13.69 -16.67 -23.90
N PRO A 101 -14.15 -17.72 -24.60
CA PRO A 101 -14.38 -17.67 -26.04
C PRO A 101 -15.53 -16.72 -26.44
N GLU A 102 -16.40 -16.32 -25.52
CA GLU A 102 -17.45 -15.33 -25.76
C GLU A 102 -16.89 -13.89 -25.74
N TRP A 103 -15.73 -13.67 -25.13
CA TRP A 103 -15.04 -12.39 -25.05
C TRP A 103 -13.91 -12.35 -26.08
N SER A 104 -13.99 -11.46 -27.05
CA SER A 104 -13.01 -11.38 -28.15
C SER A 104 -12.35 -10.00 -28.17
N TYR A 105 -11.26 -9.83 -27.42
CA TYR A 105 -10.51 -8.59 -27.34
C TYR A 105 -9.00 -8.79 -27.56
N THR A 106 -8.35 -7.80 -28.17
CA THR A 106 -6.88 -7.77 -28.22
C THR A 106 -6.29 -7.36 -26.86
N THR A 107 -5.04 -7.73 -26.56
CA THR A 107 -4.34 -7.29 -25.34
C THR A 107 -4.40 -5.77 -25.18
N GLN A 108 -4.32 -5.01 -26.29
CA GLN A 108 -4.42 -3.55 -26.25
C GLN A 108 -5.82 -3.09 -25.81
N GLN A 109 -6.89 -3.70 -26.32
CA GLN A 109 -8.26 -3.36 -25.92
C GLN A 109 -8.49 -3.68 -24.44
N ILE A 110 -8.06 -4.87 -24.00
CA ILE A 110 -8.14 -5.30 -22.60
C ILE A 110 -7.40 -4.31 -21.69
N THR A 111 -6.17 -3.93 -22.07
CA THR A 111 -5.38 -2.95 -21.33
C THR A 111 -6.10 -1.61 -21.21
N ALA A 112 -6.66 -1.12 -22.32
CA ALA A 112 -7.40 0.14 -22.30
C ALA A 112 -8.66 0.07 -21.42
N TYR A 113 -9.37 -1.07 -21.39
CA TYR A 113 -10.51 -1.27 -20.49
C TYR A 113 -10.11 -1.25 -19.02
N GLU A 114 -9.09 -2.02 -18.64
CA GLU A 114 -8.63 -2.09 -17.24
C GLU A 114 -8.01 -0.77 -16.77
N GLU A 115 -7.25 -0.08 -17.62
CA GLU A 115 -6.78 1.28 -17.30
C GLU A 115 -7.93 2.26 -17.10
N ALA A 116 -8.98 2.19 -17.93
CA ALA A 116 -10.14 3.05 -17.80
C ALA A 116 -10.93 2.76 -16.52
N ILE A 117 -11.04 1.48 -16.13
CA ILE A 117 -11.69 1.12 -14.87
C ILE A 117 -10.84 1.61 -13.69
N PHE A 118 -9.55 1.32 -13.69
CA PHE A 118 -8.63 1.82 -12.68
C PHE A 118 -8.76 3.35 -12.52
N ASP A 119 -8.71 4.09 -13.63
CA ASP A 119 -8.81 5.55 -13.63
C ASP A 119 -10.18 6.02 -13.12
N HIS A 120 -11.27 5.34 -13.47
CA HIS A 120 -12.60 5.65 -12.96
C HIS A 120 -12.67 5.45 -11.43
N LEU A 121 -12.20 4.31 -10.92
CA LEU A 121 -12.18 4.04 -9.48
C LEU A 121 -11.30 5.06 -8.74
N TYR A 122 -10.10 5.32 -9.26
CA TYR A 122 -9.13 6.19 -8.60
C TYR A 122 -9.54 7.67 -8.64
N GLN A 123 -10.04 8.17 -9.77
CA GLN A 123 -10.29 9.60 -9.99
C GLN A 123 -11.74 10.00 -9.66
N ASN A 124 -12.73 9.16 -10.00
CA ASN A 124 -14.15 9.54 -9.93
C ASN A 124 -14.85 9.01 -8.68
N ILE A 125 -14.66 7.74 -8.33
CA ILE A 125 -15.17 7.19 -7.06
C ILE A 125 -14.28 7.67 -5.90
N GLY A 126 -12.97 7.65 -6.11
CA GLY A 126 -11.99 8.15 -5.17
C GLY A 126 -11.55 7.11 -4.15
N ARG A 127 -11.50 7.49 -2.87
CA ARG A 127 -10.92 6.67 -1.79
C ARG A 127 -11.97 5.75 -1.17
N GLY A 128 -11.69 4.46 -1.08
CA GLY A 128 -12.55 3.46 -0.42
C GLY A 128 -12.98 2.30 -1.33
N ALA A 129 -12.86 2.46 -2.67
CA ALA A 129 -13.04 1.36 -3.62
C ALA A 129 -11.82 0.45 -3.66
N ILE A 130 -12.05 -0.86 -3.79
CA ILE A 130 -10.98 -1.86 -3.92
C ILE A 130 -10.83 -2.23 -5.40
N PHE A 131 -9.67 -1.92 -5.96
CA PHE A 131 -9.24 -2.46 -7.23
C PHE A 131 -8.46 -3.75 -6.98
N ASN A 132 -8.95 -4.88 -7.47
CA ASN A 132 -8.30 -6.17 -7.32
C ASN A 132 -7.87 -6.71 -8.68
N GLU A 133 -6.58 -6.68 -8.97
CA GLU A 133 -6.03 -7.29 -10.19
C GLU A 133 -5.90 -8.81 -9.98
N MET A 134 -6.91 -9.58 -10.40
CA MET A 134 -6.84 -11.04 -10.36
C MET A 134 -6.16 -11.59 -11.61
N TRP A 135 -5.09 -12.35 -11.39
CA TRP A 135 -4.31 -12.93 -12.48
C TRP A 135 -4.05 -14.42 -12.31
N HIS A 136 -3.87 -15.09 -13.45
CA HIS A 136 -3.45 -16.49 -13.51
C HIS A 136 -2.06 -16.60 -14.15
N ASP A 137 -1.24 -17.51 -13.64
CA ASP A 137 0.11 -17.76 -14.16
C ASP A 137 0.10 -18.11 -15.66
N TYR A 138 -0.88 -18.90 -16.07
CA TYR A 138 -1.10 -19.27 -17.46
C TYR A 138 -1.71 -18.15 -18.32
N SER A 139 -2.12 -17.02 -17.77
CA SER A 139 -2.57 -15.83 -18.53
C SER A 139 -1.42 -14.90 -18.91
N ILE A 140 -0.33 -14.94 -18.13
CA ILE A 140 0.90 -14.16 -18.40
C ILE A 140 1.56 -14.64 -19.70
N THR A 141 1.58 -15.95 -19.90
CA THR A 141 2.04 -16.59 -21.14
C THR A 141 0.84 -16.93 -22.01
N THR A 142 0.97 -16.86 -23.32
CA THR A 142 -0.15 -17.16 -24.23
C THR A 142 -0.30 -18.67 -24.41
N GLN A 143 -1.48 -19.21 -24.13
CA GLN A 143 -1.78 -20.60 -24.44
C GLN A 143 -1.98 -20.82 -25.96
N PRO A 144 -1.82 -22.07 -26.45
CA PRO A 144 -2.10 -22.41 -27.85
C PRO A 144 -3.59 -22.19 -28.20
N GLN A 145 -3.84 -21.79 -29.45
CA GLN A 145 -5.19 -21.49 -29.95
C GLN A 145 -6.19 -22.63 -29.73
N ARG A 146 -7.39 -22.28 -29.24
CA ARG A 146 -8.56 -23.16 -29.30
C ARG A 146 -9.35 -22.92 -30.59
N PRO A 147 -10.02 -23.93 -31.18
CA PRO A 147 -10.76 -23.79 -32.45
C PRO A 147 -11.88 -22.74 -32.50
N LYS A 148 -12.28 -22.18 -31.35
CA LYS A 148 -13.36 -21.19 -31.21
C LYS A 148 -12.88 -19.76 -30.97
N GLU A 149 -11.57 -19.52 -30.86
CA GLU A 149 -11.02 -18.21 -30.56
C GLU A 149 -10.99 -17.31 -31.80
N ARG A 150 -11.65 -16.15 -31.73
CA ARG A 150 -11.73 -15.18 -32.84
C ARG A 150 -10.54 -14.22 -32.89
N ILE A 151 -9.91 -13.94 -31.75
CA ILE A 151 -8.73 -13.10 -31.59
C ILE A 151 -7.67 -13.90 -30.83
N VAL A 152 -6.42 -13.81 -31.28
CA VAL A 152 -5.31 -14.55 -30.68
C VAL A 152 -4.22 -13.55 -30.36
N ASN A 153 -3.97 -13.36 -29.07
CA ASN A 153 -2.93 -12.48 -28.58
C ASN A 153 -1.60 -13.23 -28.59
N GLU A 154 -0.55 -12.63 -29.14
CA GLU A 154 0.79 -13.25 -29.18
C GLU A 154 1.52 -13.13 -27.84
N ARG A 155 1.23 -12.08 -27.05
CA ARG A 155 1.77 -11.84 -25.70
C ARG A 155 0.83 -10.95 -24.88
N ASN A 156 0.63 -11.28 -23.62
CA ASN A 156 -0.19 -10.49 -22.69
C ASN A 156 0.63 -9.60 -21.73
N LEU A 157 1.96 -9.65 -21.75
CA LEU A 157 2.83 -8.89 -20.83
C LEU A 157 2.57 -7.38 -20.81
N ALA A 158 2.21 -6.79 -21.96
CA ALA A 158 1.94 -5.36 -22.07
C ALA A 158 0.80 -4.90 -21.14
N PHE A 159 -0.20 -5.76 -20.92
CA PHE A 159 -1.30 -5.51 -19.99
C PHE A 159 -0.78 -5.37 -18.55
N TYR A 160 -0.03 -6.36 -18.07
CA TYR A 160 0.53 -6.35 -16.72
C TYR A 160 1.54 -5.21 -16.50
N ASP A 161 2.33 -4.87 -17.52
CA ASP A 161 3.26 -3.73 -17.46
C ASP A 161 2.52 -2.39 -17.34
N ALA A 162 1.39 -2.22 -18.05
CA ALA A 162 0.55 -1.04 -17.93
C ALA A 162 -0.06 -0.91 -16.51
N MET A 163 -0.59 -2.01 -15.98
CA MET A 163 -1.12 -2.02 -14.61
C MET A 163 -0.04 -1.76 -13.58
N ARG A 164 1.13 -2.40 -13.72
CA ARG A 164 2.29 -2.11 -12.89
C ARG A 164 2.70 -0.63 -12.95
N ALA A 165 2.61 0.02 -14.10
CA ALA A 165 2.89 1.44 -14.24
C ALA A 165 1.91 2.30 -13.43
N LYS A 166 0.60 2.01 -13.46
CA LYS A 166 -0.39 2.70 -12.62
C LYS A 166 -0.04 2.59 -11.14
N PHE A 167 0.29 1.39 -10.67
CA PHE A 167 0.72 1.16 -9.28
C PHE A 167 2.06 1.82 -8.94
N ALA A 168 2.93 2.09 -9.92
CA ALA A 168 4.17 2.82 -9.71
C ALA A 168 3.94 4.33 -9.54
N THR A 169 3.04 4.91 -10.32
CA THR A 169 2.86 6.37 -10.42
C THR A 169 1.79 6.95 -9.50
N HIS A 170 0.87 6.14 -8.99
CA HIS A 170 -0.21 6.60 -8.13
C HIS A 170 0.02 6.29 -6.65
N ASP A 171 -0.54 7.16 -5.80
CA ASP A 171 -0.57 6.99 -4.35
C ASP A 171 -1.71 6.03 -3.98
N ILE A 172 -1.41 4.72 -4.07
CA ILE A 172 -2.35 3.62 -3.81
C ILE A 172 -1.93 2.88 -2.54
N TYR A 173 -2.90 2.61 -1.67
CA TYR A 173 -2.72 1.68 -0.56
C TYR A 173 -2.85 0.24 -1.06
N CYS A 174 -1.84 -0.59 -0.84
CA CYS A 174 -1.76 -1.96 -1.34
C CYS A 174 -1.77 -2.95 -0.16
N PRO A 175 -2.91 -3.27 0.46
CA PRO A 175 -2.94 -4.18 1.61
C PRO A 175 -2.58 -5.61 1.20
N THR A 176 -2.16 -6.45 2.16
CA THR A 176 -2.29 -7.91 2.02
C THR A 176 -3.76 -8.31 2.26
N PRO A 177 -4.21 -9.51 1.86
CA PRO A 177 -5.56 -9.96 2.20
C PRO A 177 -5.87 -9.91 3.70
N ASP A 178 -4.90 -10.29 4.53
CA ASP A 178 -5.01 -10.23 5.99
C ASP A 178 -5.16 -8.79 6.52
N ASP A 179 -4.34 -7.86 6.01
CA ASP A 179 -4.40 -6.44 6.37
C ASP A 179 -5.72 -5.80 5.93
N LEU A 180 -6.19 -6.15 4.73
CA LEU A 180 -7.49 -5.71 4.22
C LEU A 180 -8.62 -6.24 5.11
N GLY A 181 -8.64 -7.54 5.40
CA GLY A 181 -9.67 -8.17 6.24
C GLY A 181 -9.80 -7.49 7.59
N HIS A 182 -8.70 -7.25 8.30
CA HIS A 182 -8.74 -6.57 9.59
C HIS A 182 -9.18 -5.11 9.49
N LYS A 183 -8.77 -4.36 8.46
CA LYS A 183 -9.27 -2.99 8.24
C LYS A 183 -10.76 -2.94 7.97
N LEU A 184 -11.29 -3.93 7.23
CA LEU A 184 -12.72 -4.05 6.98
C LEU A 184 -13.49 -4.35 8.27
N ARG A 185 -12.98 -5.25 9.12
CA ARG A 185 -13.53 -5.48 10.48
C ARG A 185 -13.52 -4.21 11.34
N ALA A 186 -12.40 -3.49 11.36
CA ALA A 186 -12.28 -2.23 12.08
C ALA A 186 -13.36 -1.24 11.64
N MET A 187 -13.50 -1.02 10.34
CA MET A 187 -14.47 -0.04 9.80
C MET A 187 -15.91 -0.33 10.15
N ALA A 188 -16.29 -1.61 10.23
CA ALA A 188 -17.65 -2.00 10.47
C ALA A 188 -18.01 -2.11 11.96
N GLN A 189 -17.04 -2.41 12.82
CA GLN A 189 -17.28 -2.65 14.25
C GLN A 189 -16.97 -1.43 15.13
N TRP A 190 -16.13 -0.49 14.68
CA TRP A 190 -15.83 0.69 15.48
C TRP A 190 -17.03 1.66 15.55
N ASN A 191 -17.15 2.36 16.67
CA ASN A 191 -18.08 3.48 16.78
C ASN A 191 -17.34 4.78 16.50
N TYR A 192 -18.02 5.74 15.88
CA TYR A 192 -17.43 7.04 15.63
C TYR A 192 -18.41 8.18 15.88
N GLY A 193 -17.86 9.34 16.20
CA GLY A 193 -18.60 10.59 16.33
C GLY A 193 -17.65 11.77 16.15
N TRP A 194 -18.18 12.93 15.83
CA TRP A 194 -17.36 14.11 15.64
C TRP A 194 -18.11 15.39 16.00
N THR A 195 -17.36 16.42 16.34
CA THR A 195 -17.86 17.79 16.55
C THR A 195 -16.91 18.77 15.88
N SER A 196 -17.43 19.91 15.44
CA SER A 196 -16.64 20.95 14.79
C SER A 196 -16.91 22.31 15.41
N SER A 197 -15.88 23.14 15.53
CA SER A 197 -15.98 24.54 15.96
C SER A 197 -14.97 25.38 15.20
N GLY A 198 -15.46 26.28 14.35
CA GLY A 198 -14.61 27.07 13.45
C GLY A 198 -13.76 26.17 12.54
N ASN A 199 -12.44 26.37 12.59
CA ASN A 199 -11.47 25.59 11.82
C ASN A 199 -10.97 24.32 12.52
N LYS A 200 -11.65 23.89 13.60
CA LYS A 200 -11.25 22.72 14.40
C LYS A 200 -12.29 21.61 14.30
N LEU A 201 -11.81 20.40 14.12
CA LEU A 201 -12.58 19.17 14.11
C LEU A 201 -12.06 18.26 15.23
N GLU A 202 -12.95 17.75 16.07
CA GLU A 202 -12.65 16.72 17.06
C GLU A 202 -13.46 15.47 16.73
N MET A 203 -12.77 14.37 16.45
CA MET A 203 -13.34 13.07 16.13
C MET A 203 -13.02 12.09 17.25
N ARG A 204 -13.98 11.24 17.58
CA ARG A 204 -13.80 10.08 18.45
C ARG A 204 -13.98 8.83 17.60
N LEU A 205 -12.95 7.97 17.58
CA LEU A 205 -13.03 6.61 17.06
C LEU A 205 -12.92 5.64 18.24
N ASP A 206 -13.93 4.83 18.46
CA ASP A 206 -14.03 3.95 19.62
C ASP A 206 -14.04 2.48 19.20
N LEU A 207 -12.92 1.82 19.49
CA LEU A 207 -12.68 0.42 19.18
C LEU A 207 -13.10 -0.51 20.34
N SER A 208 -13.81 -0.02 21.37
CA SER A 208 -14.22 -0.84 22.53
C SER A 208 -15.07 -2.05 22.13
N ALA A 209 -15.93 -1.88 21.12
CA ALA A 209 -16.85 -2.92 20.64
C ALA A 209 -16.25 -3.84 19.58
N VAL A 210 -15.00 -3.57 19.14
CA VAL A 210 -14.32 -4.43 18.18
C VAL A 210 -14.00 -5.77 18.85
N HIS A 211 -14.46 -6.86 18.25
CA HIS A 211 -14.46 -8.18 18.86
C HIS A 211 -13.05 -8.74 19.05
N LEU A 212 -12.22 -8.61 18.02
CA LEU A 212 -10.85 -9.12 18.00
C LEU A 212 -9.85 -8.04 18.44
N ASP A 213 -9.02 -8.35 19.44
CA ASP A 213 -8.07 -7.40 20.02
C ASP A 213 -7.02 -6.95 19.00
N GLU A 214 -6.58 -7.86 18.13
CA GLU A 214 -5.57 -7.62 17.11
C GLU A 214 -6.01 -6.63 16.03
N VAL A 215 -7.32 -6.42 15.81
CA VAL A 215 -7.82 -5.51 14.76
C VAL A 215 -7.29 -4.08 14.93
N ALA A 216 -7.08 -3.66 16.18
CA ALA A 216 -6.51 -2.34 16.48
C ALA A 216 -5.09 -2.16 15.90
N ASP A 217 -4.33 -3.26 15.79
CA ASP A 217 -2.99 -3.27 15.20
C ASP A 217 -2.98 -3.19 13.66
N PHE A 218 -4.15 -3.16 13.03
CA PHE A 218 -4.30 -3.04 11.59
C PHE A 218 -4.89 -1.70 11.16
N THR A 219 -5.18 -0.77 12.08
CA THR A 219 -5.68 0.56 11.69
C THR A 219 -4.59 1.41 11.04
N GLY A 220 -3.31 1.09 11.27
CA GLY A 220 -2.17 1.79 10.69
C GLY A 220 -2.22 1.91 9.16
N GLY A 221 -2.15 3.13 8.64
CA GLY A 221 -2.25 3.45 7.21
C GLY A 221 -3.69 3.65 6.68
N MET A 222 -4.73 3.42 7.49
CA MET A 222 -6.10 3.82 7.11
C MET A 222 -6.21 5.35 7.02
N GLY A 223 -7.12 5.86 6.19
CA GLY A 223 -7.31 7.29 5.99
C GLY A 223 -8.67 7.78 6.49
N ILE A 224 -8.70 8.90 7.23
CA ILE A 224 -9.92 9.67 7.47
C ILE A 224 -9.92 10.89 6.56
N LYS A 225 -10.85 10.94 5.61
CA LYS A 225 -11.00 12.06 4.67
C LYS A 225 -11.95 13.12 5.25
N ILE A 226 -11.56 14.39 5.15
CA ILE A 226 -12.31 15.55 5.66
C ILE A 226 -12.80 16.37 4.45
N GLU A 227 -14.10 16.38 4.20
CA GLU A 227 -14.70 17.02 3.02
C GLU A 227 -15.63 18.18 3.38
N ASN A 228 -15.17 19.19 4.13
CA ASN A 228 -16.07 20.24 4.62
C ASN A 228 -15.87 21.64 4.02
N SER A 229 -14.65 22.07 3.67
CA SER A 229 -14.42 23.52 3.42
C SER A 229 -13.44 23.87 2.31
N GLY A 230 -12.81 22.91 1.65
CA GLY A 230 -11.70 23.23 0.74
C GLY A 230 -10.35 23.46 1.45
N ASP A 231 -10.35 23.59 2.77
CA ASP A 231 -9.16 23.84 3.58
C ASP A 231 -8.19 22.64 3.61
N TYR A 232 -7.00 22.90 4.11
CA TYR A 232 -5.91 21.95 4.32
C TYR A 232 -5.69 21.71 5.81
N ILE A 233 -5.36 20.47 6.18
CA ILE A 233 -4.90 20.06 7.49
C ILE A 233 -3.60 20.78 7.81
N GLN A 234 -3.61 21.57 8.88
CA GLN A 234 -2.45 22.26 9.43
C GLN A 234 -1.81 21.47 10.55
N LYS A 235 -2.64 20.84 11.38
CA LYS A 235 -2.20 20.13 12.59
C LYS A 235 -3.15 18.99 12.90
N VAL A 236 -2.57 17.88 13.37
CA VAL A 236 -3.32 16.74 13.89
C VAL A 236 -2.73 16.35 15.25
N THR A 237 -3.59 16.01 16.20
CA THR A 237 -3.21 15.29 17.42
C THR A 237 -4.08 14.06 17.58
N ILE A 238 -3.49 12.95 18.01
CA ILE A 238 -4.21 11.73 18.37
C ILE A 238 -3.93 11.46 19.85
N ASN A 239 -4.99 11.35 20.66
CA ASN A 239 -4.92 11.18 22.12
C ASN A 239 -4.01 12.23 22.79
N GLY A 240 -4.05 13.48 22.30
CA GLY A 240 -3.24 14.59 22.79
C GLY A 240 -1.80 14.64 22.27
N VAL A 241 -1.34 13.60 21.56
CA VAL A 241 0.02 13.53 21.01
C VAL A 241 0.05 14.10 19.58
N PRO A 242 1.02 14.96 19.22
CA PRO A 242 1.19 15.43 17.85
C PRO A 242 1.33 14.28 16.84
N HIS A 243 0.61 14.40 15.72
CA HIS A 243 0.59 13.38 14.68
C HIS A 243 1.00 13.98 13.33
N ARG A 244 1.99 13.35 12.67
CA ARG A 244 2.69 13.90 11.49
C ARG A 244 2.41 13.12 10.20
N ALA A 245 1.32 12.36 10.13
CA ALA A 245 0.91 11.67 8.92
C ALA A 245 -0.46 12.14 8.44
N PHE A 246 -0.46 12.96 7.39
CA PHE A 246 -1.66 13.50 6.75
C PHE A 246 -1.35 14.02 5.33
N HIS A 247 -2.36 14.12 4.49
CA HIS A 247 -2.26 14.69 3.14
C HIS A 247 -3.43 15.61 2.89
N ASP A 248 -3.22 16.91 2.73
CA ASP A 248 -4.20 17.97 2.45
C ASP A 248 -5.48 17.89 3.29
N ARG A 249 -6.33 16.88 3.09
CA ARG A 249 -7.60 16.63 3.80
C ARG A 249 -7.75 15.22 4.34
N VAL A 250 -6.69 14.43 4.37
CA VAL A 250 -6.70 13.05 4.85
C VAL A 250 -5.77 12.90 6.03
N VAL A 251 -6.29 12.47 7.18
CA VAL A 251 -5.45 11.99 8.29
C VAL A 251 -5.09 10.53 8.01
N ILE A 252 -3.81 10.20 8.03
CA ILE A 252 -3.33 8.81 7.90
C ILE A 252 -3.16 8.26 9.31
N LEU A 253 -3.96 7.26 9.68
CA LEU A 253 -4.00 6.73 11.04
C LEU A 253 -2.74 5.90 11.37
N PRO A 254 -2.26 5.96 12.62
CA PRO A 254 -1.38 4.93 13.18
C PRO A 254 -2.21 3.70 13.60
N ASN A 255 -1.55 2.73 14.22
CA ASN A 255 -2.26 1.76 15.04
C ASN A 255 -2.96 2.49 16.18
N LEU A 256 -4.24 2.23 16.35
CA LEU A 256 -5.06 2.78 17.41
C LEU A 256 -5.07 1.82 18.60
N ALA A 257 -5.40 2.31 19.78
CA ALA A 257 -5.64 1.43 20.92
C ALA A 257 -7.05 0.86 20.86
N LYS A 258 -7.27 -0.31 21.45
CA LYS A 258 -8.62 -0.73 21.83
C LYS A 258 -9.22 0.31 22.77
N GLY A 259 -10.49 0.67 22.54
CA GLY A 259 -11.17 1.75 23.29
C GLY A 259 -11.28 3.08 22.54
N PRO A 260 -11.61 4.17 23.24
CA PRO A 260 -11.80 5.49 22.65
C PRO A 260 -10.47 6.15 22.27
N ASN A 261 -10.40 6.63 21.03
CA ASN A 261 -9.30 7.40 20.46
C ASN A 261 -9.82 8.78 20.02
N ILE A 262 -9.19 9.85 20.49
CA ILE A 262 -9.58 11.23 20.19
C ILE A 262 -8.61 11.83 19.17
N ILE A 263 -9.13 12.23 18.02
CA ILE A 263 -8.38 12.84 16.93
C ILE A 263 -8.83 14.29 16.80
N LYS A 264 -7.91 15.23 17.02
CA LYS A 264 -8.17 16.65 16.82
C LYS A 264 -7.43 17.15 15.60
N VAL A 265 -8.12 17.87 14.73
CA VAL A 265 -7.60 18.40 13.47
C VAL A 265 -7.84 19.91 13.43
N GLU A 266 -6.82 20.65 13.04
CA GLU A 266 -6.90 22.07 12.74
C GLU A 266 -6.74 22.27 11.24
N LEU A 267 -7.68 23.00 10.64
CA LEU A 267 -7.76 23.30 9.22
C LEU A 267 -7.36 24.75 8.93
N GLY A 268 -6.91 25.02 7.71
CA GLY A 268 -6.58 26.36 7.25
C GLY A 268 -6.48 26.45 5.73
N PRO A 269 -6.50 27.67 5.16
CA PRO A 269 -6.69 27.89 3.73
C PRO A 269 -5.46 27.57 2.86
N LEU A 270 -4.28 27.39 3.46
CA LEU A 270 -3.01 27.18 2.75
C LEU A 270 -2.46 25.78 3.02
N PRO A 271 -1.71 25.18 2.07
CA PRO A 271 -1.03 23.91 2.33
C PRO A 271 -0.08 23.96 3.55
N PRO A 272 0.01 22.86 4.32
CA PRO A 272 0.88 22.78 5.49
C PRO A 272 2.34 23.03 5.12
N GLN A 273 3.02 23.91 5.88
CA GLN A 273 4.40 24.30 5.61
C GLN A 273 5.44 23.45 6.33
N MET A 274 5.04 22.56 7.22
CA MET A 274 5.93 21.73 8.01
C MET A 274 6.14 20.34 7.41
N SER A 275 7.28 19.70 7.67
CA SER A 275 7.52 18.34 7.21
C SER A 275 6.51 17.36 7.80
N HIS A 276 5.98 16.46 6.96
CA HIS A 276 4.99 15.44 7.36
C HIS A 276 4.95 14.30 6.33
N LEU A 277 4.54 13.12 6.78
CA LEU A 277 4.27 11.98 5.91
C LEU A 277 2.95 12.22 5.17
N ARG A 278 2.99 12.24 3.85
CA ARG A 278 1.82 12.46 2.98
C ARG A 278 1.22 11.18 2.42
N PHE A 279 2.00 10.12 2.35
CA PHE A 279 1.53 8.88 1.72
C PHE A 279 2.29 7.68 2.27
N VAL A 280 1.57 6.56 2.40
CA VAL A 280 2.11 5.24 2.66
C VAL A 280 1.25 4.21 1.92
N SER A 281 1.88 3.21 1.30
CA SER A 281 1.17 2.18 0.54
C SER A 281 0.92 0.88 1.33
N LYS A 282 1.33 0.83 2.60
CA LYS A 282 1.30 -0.36 3.49
C LYS A 282 1.04 0.09 4.93
N ARG A 283 0.90 -0.88 5.84
CA ARG A 283 0.64 -0.62 7.26
C ARG A 283 1.73 0.24 7.89
N MET A 284 1.29 1.31 8.55
CA MET A 284 2.12 2.26 9.29
C MET A 284 1.71 2.25 10.77
N PRO A 285 2.36 1.45 11.63
CA PRO A 285 1.98 1.36 13.04
C PRO A 285 2.13 2.68 13.79
N ALA A 286 3.19 3.43 13.53
CA ALA A 286 3.49 4.64 14.26
C ALA A 286 4.25 5.66 13.41
N ILE A 287 4.10 6.92 13.79
CA ILE A 287 4.95 8.03 13.39
C ILE A 287 5.24 8.91 14.61
N ARG A 288 6.50 9.30 14.81
CA ARG A 288 6.93 10.01 16.03
C ARG A 288 7.90 11.13 15.68
N GLU A 289 7.76 12.25 16.39
CA GLU A 289 8.79 13.28 16.41
C GLU A 289 9.94 12.82 17.32
N THR A 290 11.16 12.93 16.82
CA THR A 290 12.40 12.63 17.55
C THR A 290 13.32 13.84 17.49
N ALA A 291 14.36 13.87 18.31
CA ALA A 291 15.39 14.90 18.22
C ALA A 291 16.09 14.93 16.85
N GLY A 292 16.06 13.83 16.10
CA GLY A 292 16.69 13.71 14.78
C GLY A 292 15.77 13.99 13.59
N GLY A 293 14.47 14.18 13.80
CA GLY A 293 13.47 14.37 12.74
C GLY A 293 12.22 13.50 12.94
N LEU A 294 11.59 13.06 11.85
CA LEU A 294 10.36 12.26 11.88
C LEU A 294 10.65 10.79 11.62
N GLU A 295 10.36 9.93 12.60
CA GLU A 295 10.50 8.48 12.45
C GLU A 295 9.15 7.85 12.11
N VAL A 296 9.12 7.00 11.08
CA VAL A 296 7.95 6.23 10.68
C VAL A 296 8.24 4.73 10.71
N GLU A 297 7.35 3.97 11.33
CA GLU A 297 7.38 2.51 11.31
C GLU A 297 6.54 2.00 10.12
N LEU A 298 7.09 1.05 9.36
CA LEU A 298 6.46 0.45 8.19
C LEU A 298 6.54 -1.07 8.29
N LEU A 299 5.40 -1.74 8.09
CA LEU A 299 5.31 -3.20 8.08
C LEU A 299 4.93 -3.70 6.69
N THR A 300 5.79 -4.56 6.12
CA THR A 300 5.62 -5.09 4.78
C THR A 300 6.45 -6.35 4.55
N LYS A 301 5.84 -7.35 3.90
CA LYS A 301 6.54 -8.52 3.32
C LYS A 301 6.94 -8.30 1.85
N SER A 302 6.65 -7.10 1.33
CA SER A 302 6.81 -6.71 -0.07
C SER A 302 7.26 -5.24 -0.13
N LYS A 303 7.04 -4.53 -1.24
CA LYS A 303 7.36 -3.10 -1.34
C LYS A 303 6.33 -2.23 -0.62
N ALA A 304 6.78 -1.43 0.35
CA ALA A 304 6.05 -0.31 0.93
C ALA A 304 6.59 1.00 0.37
N LYS A 305 5.80 1.71 -0.43
CA LYS A 305 6.09 3.07 -0.89
C LYS A 305 5.63 4.07 0.17
N PHE A 306 6.31 5.19 0.25
CA PHE A 306 5.91 6.32 1.08
C PHE A 306 6.44 7.64 0.51
N ALA A 307 5.80 8.73 0.88
CA ALA A 307 6.22 10.07 0.47
C ALA A 307 6.09 11.06 1.63
N PHE A 308 7.12 11.88 1.80
CA PHE A 308 7.13 12.99 2.74
C PHE A 308 7.06 14.30 1.99
N TYR A 309 6.26 15.24 2.49
CA TYR A 309 6.56 16.65 2.25
C TYR A 309 7.67 17.05 3.20
N ALA A 310 8.71 17.67 2.65
CA ALA A 310 9.88 18.10 3.39
C ALA A 310 10.04 19.62 3.28
N ALA A 311 9.80 20.32 4.38
CA ALA A 311 9.89 21.78 4.42
C ALA A 311 11.32 22.28 4.16
N GLU A 312 12.30 21.49 4.60
CA GLU A 312 13.73 21.76 4.55
C GLU A 312 14.47 20.59 3.88
N PRO A 313 15.72 20.79 3.42
CA PRO A 313 16.57 19.70 2.95
C PRO A 313 16.67 18.58 4.00
N CYS A 314 16.44 17.35 3.55
CA CYS A 314 16.39 16.18 4.40
C CYS A 314 16.90 14.93 3.67
N VAL A 315 17.12 13.87 4.44
CA VAL A 315 17.47 12.53 3.95
C VAL A 315 16.56 11.50 4.61
N LEU A 316 16.17 10.47 3.86
CA LEU A 316 15.55 9.29 4.43
C LEU A 316 16.65 8.30 4.85
N LEU A 317 16.78 8.07 6.15
CA LEU A 317 17.62 7.00 6.66
C LEU A 317 16.85 5.68 6.69
N ASN A 318 17.55 4.57 6.43
CA ASN A 318 17.04 3.20 6.37
C ASN A 318 16.02 2.88 5.27
N ALA A 319 15.66 3.83 4.42
CA ALA A 319 14.90 3.56 3.20
C ALA A 319 15.76 2.78 2.19
N ASP A 320 15.20 1.78 1.51
CA ASP A 320 15.94 1.01 0.50
C ASP A 320 16.15 1.82 -0.78
N TRP A 321 15.33 2.86 -0.98
CA TRP A 321 15.46 3.83 -2.05
C TRP A 321 14.86 5.17 -1.62
N GLN A 322 15.40 6.25 -2.16
CA GLN A 322 14.83 7.60 -2.05
C GLN A 322 15.10 8.43 -3.31
N GLU A 323 14.16 9.31 -3.66
CA GLU A 323 14.34 10.32 -4.72
C GLU A 323 13.48 11.55 -4.43
N TRP A 324 14.07 12.73 -4.55
CA TRP A 324 13.32 13.98 -4.61
C TRP A 324 12.59 14.05 -5.93
N ASN A 325 11.30 14.32 -5.85
CA ASN A 325 10.49 14.37 -7.05
C ASN A 325 10.94 15.49 -8.00
N ARG A 326 10.78 15.27 -9.29
CA ARG A 326 11.30 16.18 -10.33
C ARG A 326 10.46 17.43 -10.52
N GLN A 327 9.24 17.45 -9.97
CA GLN A 327 8.30 18.56 -10.08
C GLN A 327 8.57 19.69 -9.08
N ASN A 328 9.64 19.60 -8.27
CA ASN A 328 10.06 20.62 -7.31
C ASN A 328 8.98 21.04 -6.30
N ASN A 329 8.08 20.13 -5.94
CA ASN A 329 7.00 20.39 -4.97
C ASN A 329 7.38 19.95 -3.53
N ARG A 330 8.70 19.82 -3.27
CA ARG A 330 9.28 19.41 -1.99
C ARG A 330 8.87 18.02 -1.50
N ILE A 331 8.61 17.10 -2.44
CA ILE A 331 8.27 15.71 -2.10
C ILE A 331 9.50 14.83 -2.19
N LEU A 332 9.80 14.16 -1.08
CA LEU A 332 10.82 13.12 -0.98
C LEU A 332 10.12 11.77 -0.93
N ASN A 333 10.26 11.02 -2.02
CA ASN A 333 9.71 9.68 -2.14
C ASN A 333 10.70 8.65 -1.60
N GLY A 334 10.19 7.55 -1.06
CA GLY A 334 10.98 6.42 -0.65
C GLY A 334 10.23 5.10 -0.73
N TYR A 335 10.95 3.99 -0.62
CA TYR A 335 10.35 2.70 -0.34
C TYR A 335 11.23 1.83 0.56
N VAL A 336 10.60 0.85 1.20
CA VAL A 336 11.24 -0.28 1.87
C VAL A 336 10.66 -1.60 1.36
N THR A 337 11.42 -2.68 1.41
CA THR A 337 10.98 -4.02 0.98
C THR A 337 10.79 -5.01 2.14
N SER A 338 11.00 -4.56 3.36
CA SER A 338 10.79 -5.32 4.59
C SER A 338 10.32 -4.39 5.71
N ASP A 339 9.92 -4.96 6.83
CA ASP A 339 9.68 -4.20 8.06
C ASP A 339 10.87 -3.28 8.39
N ARG A 340 10.57 -2.01 8.69
CA ARG A 340 11.59 -0.98 8.89
C ARG A 340 11.06 0.23 9.66
N SER A 341 11.92 0.82 10.50
CA SER A 341 11.81 2.22 10.88
C SER A 341 12.65 3.10 9.94
N VAL A 342 11.98 4.05 9.31
CA VAL A 342 12.59 5.05 8.41
C VAL A 342 12.61 6.40 9.13
N LEU A 343 13.76 7.07 9.15
CA LEU A 343 13.89 8.41 9.74
C LEU A 343 14.03 9.45 8.63
N LEU A 344 13.08 10.37 8.55
CA LEU A 344 13.25 11.63 7.83
C LEU A 344 14.14 12.55 8.66
N LYS A 345 15.44 12.53 8.39
CA LYS A 345 16.44 13.36 9.08
C LYS A 345 16.58 14.70 8.39
N LEU A 346 16.34 15.79 9.13
CA LEU A 346 16.60 17.15 8.65
C LEU A 346 18.10 17.40 8.58
N LEU A 347 18.53 18.09 7.53
CA LEU A 347 19.91 18.52 7.36
C LEU A 347 20.08 19.91 7.97
N THR A 348 21.19 20.12 8.68
CA THR A 348 21.54 21.44 9.20
C THR A 348 22.16 22.31 8.12
N LYS A 349 22.86 21.70 7.16
CA LYS A 349 23.42 22.38 5.99
C LYS A 349 22.40 22.41 4.86
N THR A 350 21.89 23.60 4.58
CA THR A 350 20.92 23.82 3.50
C THR A 350 21.53 23.72 2.10
N ASP A 351 22.86 23.77 1.99
CA ASP A 351 23.58 23.74 0.73
C ASP A 351 23.84 22.33 0.19
N PHE A 352 23.61 21.27 0.98
CA PHE A 352 23.75 19.87 0.56
C PHE A 352 22.39 19.16 0.57
N ARG A 353 22.11 18.37 -0.46
CA ARG A 353 20.97 17.43 -0.47
C ARG A 353 21.29 16.17 -1.25
N ILE A 354 20.86 15.02 -0.74
CA ILE A 354 20.81 13.79 -1.53
C ILE A 354 19.58 13.89 -2.42
N THR A 355 19.77 13.88 -3.75
CA THR A 355 18.67 13.94 -4.72
C THR A 355 18.11 12.56 -5.03
N ARG A 356 18.95 11.52 -4.99
CA ARG A 356 18.55 10.13 -5.18
C ARG A 356 19.53 9.19 -4.49
N ALA A 357 19.04 8.12 -3.88
CA ALA A 357 19.83 6.97 -3.48
C ALA A 357 19.03 5.70 -3.76
N ASN A 358 19.64 4.68 -4.36
CA ASN A 358 19.02 3.36 -4.57
C ASN A 358 19.61 2.29 -3.63
N LEU A 359 20.13 2.72 -2.49
CA LEU A 359 20.65 1.90 -1.42
C LEU A 359 20.39 2.56 -0.06
N PRO A 360 20.33 1.78 1.04
CA PRO A 360 20.03 2.35 2.34
C PRO A 360 21.14 3.25 2.89
N VAL A 361 20.78 4.49 3.21
CA VAL A 361 21.60 5.40 4.02
C VAL A 361 21.33 5.09 5.48
N LYS A 362 22.32 4.56 6.20
CA LYS A 362 22.19 4.17 7.62
C LYS A 362 22.45 5.33 8.57
N SER A 363 23.40 6.19 8.24
CA SER A 363 23.68 7.39 9.03
C SER A 363 24.24 8.50 8.16
N LEU A 364 24.06 9.74 8.63
CA LEU A 364 24.62 10.95 8.04
C LEU A 364 25.21 11.81 9.16
N ARG A 365 26.47 12.22 8.99
CA ARG A 365 27.18 13.15 9.87
C ARG A 365 27.60 14.38 9.08
N GLU A 366 27.31 15.54 9.64
CA GLU A 366 27.70 16.83 9.10
C GLU A 366 28.89 17.36 9.91
N SER A 367 29.90 17.86 9.21
CA SER A 367 31.03 18.59 9.80
C SER A 367 31.24 19.85 8.99
N GLU A 368 31.99 20.83 9.52
CA GLU A 368 32.18 22.15 8.89
C GLU A 368 32.49 22.07 7.38
N ASN A 369 33.34 21.13 6.97
CA ASN A 369 33.80 21.00 5.58
C ASN A 369 33.49 19.65 4.93
N SER A 370 32.66 18.80 5.53
CA SER A 370 32.38 17.47 4.98
C SER A 370 30.99 16.94 5.36
N ILE A 371 30.45 16.08 4.50
CA ILE A 371 29.31 15.22 4.77
C ILE A 371 29.79 13.78 4.70
N THR A 372 29.52 12.99 5.75
CA THR A 372 29.88 11.57 5.80
C THR A 372 28.61 10.74 5.86
N LEU A 373 28.47 9.81 4.92
CA LEU A 373 27.36 8.87 4.84
C LEU A 373 27.86 7.46 5.20
N THR A 374 27.09 6.75 6.02
CA THR A 374 27.23 5.30 6.17
C THR A 374 26.14 4.65 5.34
N LEU A 375 26.53 3.83 4.36
CA LEU A 375 25.59 3.14 3.48
C LEU A 375 25.58 1.65 3.82
N ALA A 376 24.43 1.00 3.69
CA ALA A 376 24.35 -0.46 3.70
C ALA A 376 24.81 -1.02 2.35
N PRO A 377 25.16 -2.32 2.29
CA PRO A 377 25.33 -3.01 1.01
C PRO A 377 24.12 -2.79 0.12
N GLY A 378 24.36 -2.50 -1.16
CA GLY A 378 23.30 -2.42 -2.14
C GLY A 378 22.61 -3.76 -2.34
N ASN A 379 21.35 -3.73 -2.76
CA ASN A 379 20.69 -4.91 -3.30
C ASN A 379 21.28 -5.23 -4.68
N ALA A 380 21.20 -6.49 -5.13
CA ALA A 380 21.75 -6.94 -6.41
C ALA A 380 21.41 -5.96 -7.57
N GLY A 381 22.43 -5.26 -8.09
CA GLY A 381 22.28 -4.18 -9.07
C GLY A 381 23.35 -3.09 -8.93
N SER A 382 23.30 -2.06 -9.77
CA SER A 382 24.20 -0.89 -9.69
C SER A 382 23.80 0.01 -8.52
N SER A 383 24.68 0.19 -7.54
CA SER A 383 24.48 1.13 -6.45
C SER A 383 24.86 2.55 -6.90
N GLU A 384 23.93 3.49 -6.75
CA GLU A 384 24.08 4.87 -7.18
C GLU A 384 23.58 5.83 -6.11
N LEU A 385 24.39 6.86 -5.86
CA LEU A 385 24.03 8.00 -5.03
C LEU A 385 24.17 9.27 -5.87
N SER A 386 23.11 10.07 -5.89
CA SER A 386 23.11 11.40 -6.47
C SER A 386 22.85 12.46 -5.41
N PHE A 387 23.62 13.53 -5.45
CA PHE A 387 23.52 14.65 -4.52
C PHE A 387 23.80 15.98 -5.20
N GLN A 388 23.29 17.05 -4.60
CA GLN A 388 23.57 18.42 -5.00
C GLN A 388 24.26 19.14 -3.87
N CYS A 389 25.19 19.99 -4.24
CA CYS A 389 25.84 20.91 -3.32
C CYS A 389 26.10 22.26 -3.98
N ALA A 390 25.96 23.37 -3.24
CA ALA A 390 26.15 24.71 -3.79
C ALA A 390 27.57 24.95 -4.32
N ARG A 391 28.57 24.32 -3.68
CA ARG A 391 29.98 24.35 -4.11
C ARG A 391 30.37 22.97 -4.60
N LYS A 392 31.11 22.92 -5.71
CA LYS A 392 31.67 21.66 -6.23
C LYS A 392 32.51 20.98 -5.13
N PRO A 393 32.30 19.68 -4.85
CA PRO A 393 33.07 18.99 -3.83
C PRO A 393 34.53 18.90 -4.28
N ALA A 394 35.46 19.19 -3.37
CA ALA A 394 36.88 19.08 -3.66
C ALA A 394 37.30 17.62 -3.88
N LYS A 395 36.73 16.69 -3.10
CA LYS A 395 36.96 15.24 -3.19
C LYS A 395 35.68 14.50 -2.84
N VAL A 396 35.49 13.33 -3.46
CA VAL A 396 34.47 12.36 -3.06
C VAL A 396 35.15 11.03 -2.84
N ARG A 397 34.91 10.40 -1.68
CA ARG A 397 35.65 9.20 -1.25
C ARG A 397 34.71 8.07 -0.85
N TRP A 398 35.08 6.86 -1.23
CA TRP A 398 34.48 5.60 -0.79
C TRP A 398 35.51 4.80 0.00
N ASN A 399 35.22 4.49 1.26
CA ASN A 399 36.15 3.76 2.16
C ASN A 399 37.58 4.33 2.12
N GLY A 400 37.71 5.66 2.12
CA GLY A 400 38.99 6.37 2.08
C GLY A 400 39.61 6.57 0.70
N LYS A 401 39.16 5.85 -0.34
CA LYS A 401 39.65 5.99 -1.71
C LYS A 401 38.83 7.02 -2.48
N GLU A 402 39.49 7.88 -3.25
CA GLU A 402 38.81 8.84 -4.11
C GLU A 402 38.07 8.12 -5.25
N ILE A 403 36.86 8.57 -5.56
CA ILE A 403 36.02 8.00 -6.61
C ILE A 403 35.60 9.09 -7.60
N ALA A 404 35.40 8.68 -8.85
CA ALA A 404 34.91 9.57 -9.89
C ALA A 404 33.48 10.03 -9.60
N THR A 405 33.16 11.26 -9.97
CA THR A 405 31.80 11.80 -9.92
C THR A 405 31.40 12.26 -11.31
N ALA A 406 30.23 11.84 -11.77
CA ALA A 406 29.61 12.42 -12.95
C ALA A 406 28.83 13.67 -12.52
N PHE A 407 28.98 14.78 -13.24
CA PHE A 407 28.19 16.00 -12.97
C PHE A 407 27.24 16.25 -14.13
N GLN A 408 25.93 16.19 -13.85
CA GLN A 408 24.90 16.42 -14.84
C GLN A 408 23.71 17.13 -14.19
N ARG A 409 23.16 18.15 -14.87
CA ARG A 409 21.95 18.88 -14.42
C ARG A 409 22.05 19.35 -12.95
N GLN A 410 23.17 19.97 -12.60
CA GLN A 410 23.47 20.49 -11.25
C GLN A 410 23.57 19.42 -10.14
N SER A 411 23.59 18.13 -10.49
CA SER A 411 23.75 17.02 -9.55
C SER A 411 25.05 16.28 -9.79
N HIS A 412 25.72 15.89 -8.72
CA HIS A 412 26.80 14.91 -8.73
C HIS A 412 26.19 13.52 -8.58
N THR A 413 26.66 12.56 -9.37
CA THR A 413 26.28 11.15 -9.29
C THR A 413 27.54 10.32 -9.13
N VAL A 414 27.49 9.37 -8.21
CA VAL A 414 28.54 8.38 -7.98
C VAL A 414 27.96 6.98 -8.11
N SER A 415 28.65 6.16 -8.91
CA SER A 415 28.44 4.71 -8.93
C SER A 415 29.30 4.11 -7.82
N LEU A 416 28.66 3.37 -6.93
CA LEU A 416 29.29 2.79 -5.75
C LEU A 416 29.69 1.33 -6.03
N PRO A 417 30.89 0.90 -5.61
CA PRO A 417 31.39 -0.46 -5.82
C PRO A 417 30.55 -1.56 -5.17
#